data_AF-A0A1M3NEK7-F1
#
_entry.id   AF-A0A1M3NEK7-F1
#
_cell.length_a   1.000
_cell.length_b   1.000
_cell.length_c   1.000
_cell.angle_alpha   90.00
_cell.angle_beta   90.00
_cell.angle_gamma   90.00
#
_symmetry.space_group_name_H-M   'P 1'
#
loop_
_entity.id
_entity.type
_entity.pdbx_description
1 polymer ?
#
loop_
_entity_poly.entity_id
_entity_poly.type
_entity_poly.pdbx_seq_one_letter_code
_entity_poly.pdbx_strand_id
1 'polypeptide(L)'
;MARRSWFEAVQGEREGDPAGSSPFSGSVDRLESWQRAIEDGVIEPHEVAEQKDRVVSLLRDLEPMLDDAQHEQVTRVLEEWAVLQAMHGTLLVEEFASGAAGRRPDAVSSEEPEDA
;
A
#
# COMPACT_ATOMS: atom_id res chain seq x y z
N MET A 1 -27.70 -14.80 -8.06
CA MET A 1 -26.41 -14.75 -8.78
C MET A 1 -25.37 -15.44 -7.92
N ALA A 2 -24.52 -16.29 -8.50
CA ALA A 2 -23.43 -16.91 -7.74
C ALA A 2 -22.42 -15.83 -7.31
N ARG A 3 -21.99 -15.84 -6.05
CA ARG A 3 -20.92 -14.95 -5.56
C ARG A 3 -19.61 -15.38 -6.22
N ARG A 4 -18.97 -14.46 -6.94
CA ARG A 4 -17.66 -14.71 -7.55
C ARG A 4 -16.61 -14.72 -6.44
N SER A 5 -15.78 -15.76 -6.37
CA SER A 5 -14.71 -15.82 -5.37
C SER A 5 -13.69 -14.71 -5.64
N TRP A 6 -13.20 -14.08 -4.57
CA TRP A 6 -12.13 -13.09 -4.65
C TRP A 6 -10.84 -13.69 -5.24
N PHE A 7 -10.62 -14.99 -5.08
CA PHE A 7 -9.41 -15.69 -5.51
C PHE A 7 -9.53 -16.38 -6.88
N GLU A 8 -10.75 -16.58 -7.39
CA GLU A 8 -10.95 -17.14 -8.74
C GLU A 8 -10.66 -16.11 -9.84
N ALA A 9 -10.74 -14.81 -9.53
CA ALA A 9 -10.50 -13.74 -10.50
C ALA A 9 -9.01 -13.56 -10.87
N VAL A 10 -8.07 -14.15 -10.11
CA VAL A 10 -6.62 -13.93 -10.23
C VAL A 10 -5.90 -15.09 -10.95
N GLN A 11 -6.55 -16.23 -11.18
CA GLN A 11 -5.89 -17.45 -11.68
C GLN A 11 -5.50 -17.42 -13.18
N GLY A 12 -5.61 -16.28 -13.86
CA GLY A 12 -5.12 -16.07 -15.21
C GLY A 12 -3.81 -15.27 -15.22
N GLU A 13 -2.69 -15.98 -15.36
CA GLU A 13 -1.38 -15.47 -15.81
C GLU A 13 -0.52 -14.64 -14.83
N ARG A 14 0.51 -15.28 -14.23
CA ARG A 14 1.91 -15.15 -14.70
C ARG A 14 2.87 -16.01 -13.89
N GLU A 15 3.54 -16.92 -14.58
CA GLU A 15 4.75 -17.57 -14.10
C GLU A 15 5.82 -16.49 -13.86
N GLY A 16 6.20 -16.27 -12.59
CA GLY A 16 7.23 -15.32 -12.19
C GLY A 16 6.82 -14.15 -11.28
N ASP A 17 5.63 -14.14 -10.68
CA ASP A 17 5.26 -13.15 -9.66
C ASP A 17 5.83 -13.55 -8.28
N PRO A 18 6.90 -12.91 -7.77
CA PRO A 18 7.61 -13.38 -6.58
C PRO A 18 6.83 -13.21 -5.26
N ALA A 19 5.68 -12.53 -5.28
CA ALA A 19 4.80 -12.39 -4.14
C ALA A 19 3.36 -12.29 -4.64
N GLY A 20 2.69 -13.45 -4.80
CA GLY A 20 1.36 -13.59 -5.39
C GLY A 20 0.46 -12.36 -5.22
N SER A 21 0.25 -11.64 -6.32
CA SER A 21 -0.49 -10.39 -6.36
C SER A 21 -1.83 -10.48 -5.64
N SER A 22 -2.09 -9.51 -4.76
CA SER A 22 -3.37 -9.34 -4.07
C SER A 22 -4.53 -9.40 -5.07
N PRO A 23 -5.64 -10.10 -4.77
CA PRO A 23 -6.81 -10.14 -5.66
C PRO A 23 -7.45 -8.76 -5.90
N PHE A 24 -7.06 -7.77 -5.10
CA PHE A 24 -7.56 -6.41 -5.21
C PHE A 24 -6.65 -5.49 -6.02
N SER A 25 -5.41 -5.87 -6.34
CA SER A 25 -4.44 -4.99 -7.02
C SER A 25 -4.98 -4.48 -8.36
N GLY A 26 -5.51 -5.38 -9.19
CA GLY A 26 -6.15 -5.04 -10.46
C GLY A 26 -7.49 -4.32 -10.33
N SER A 27 -7.99 -4.07 -9.11
CA SER A 27 -9.26 -3.35 -8.86
C SER A 27 -9.06 -1.93 -8.37
N VAL A 28 -7.89 -1.59 -7.83
CA VAL A 28 -7.60 -0.27 -7.25
C VAL A 28 -7.78 0.84 -8.30
N ASP A 29 -7.29 0.63 -9.53
CA ASP A 29 -7.39 1.60 -10.63
C ASP A 29 -8.84 1.93 -11.03
N ARG A 30 -9.81 1.06 -10.67
CA ARG A 30 -11.24 1.27 -10.94
C ARG A 30 -11.97 1.98 -9.80
N LEU A 31 -11.33 2.12 -8.63
CA LEU A 31 -11.96 2.79 -7.49
C LEU A 31 -11.91 4.30 -7.71
N GLU A 32 -13.08 4.94 -7.72
CA GLU A 32 -13.18 6.38 -7.90
C GLU A 32 -12.40 7.14 -6.81
N SER A 33 -12.38 6.63 -5.57
CA SER A 33 -11.59 7.22 -4.49
C SER A 33 -10.08 7.22 -4.76
N TRP A 34 -9.58 6.22 -5.48
CA TRP A 34 -8.19 6.17 -5.91
C TRP A 34 -7.94 7.10 -7.09
N GLN A 35 -8.82 7.09 -8.09
CA GLN A 35 -8.72 7.95 -9.26
C GLN A 35 -8.67 9.44 -8.89
N ARG A 36 -9.48 9.86 -7.90
CA ARG A 36 -9.44 11.24 -7.39
C ARG A 36 -8.14 11.53 -6.65
N ALA A 37 -7.70 10.64 -5.76
CA ALA A 37 -6.49 10.85 -4.96
C ALA A 37 -5.18 10.86 -5.78
N ILE A 38 -5.20 10.42 -7.04
CA ILE A 38 -4.03 10.40 -7.91
C ILE A 38 -4.16 11.40 -9.08
N GLU A 39 -5.23 12.20 -9.13
CA GLU A 39 -5.56 13.07 -10.26
C GLU A 39 -4.45 14.08 -10.57
N ASP A 40 -3.85 14.67 -9.53
CA ASP A 40 -2.75 15.62 -9.64
C ASP A 40 -1.35 14.98 -9.44
N GLY A 41 -1.32 13.66 -9.22
CA GLY A 41 -0.13 12.87 -8.98
C GLY A 41 0.50 13.04 -7.59
N VAL A 42 -0.14 13.74 -6.65
CA VAL A 42 0.37 13.97 -5.29
C VAL A 42 -0.70 13.66 -4.27
N ILE A 43 -0.50 12.60 -3.47
CA ILE A 43 -1.40 12.30 -2.36
C ILE A 43 -1.08 13.21 -1.17
N GLU A 44 -2.04 14.04 -0.78
CA GLU A 44 -1.95 14.94 0.35
C GLU A 44 -2.44 14.31 1.68
N PRO A 45 -1.98 14.81 2.85
CA PRO A 45 -2.40 14.29 4.15
C PRO A 45 -3.92 14.34 4.38
N HIS A 46 -4.60 15.35 3.82
CA HIS A 46 -6.04 15.50 3.98
C HIS A 46 -6.81 14.44 3.18
N GLU A 47 -6.34 14.05 2.00
CA GLU A 47 -6.94 13.00 1.17
C GLU A 47 -6.85 11.63 1.84
N VAL A 48 -5.73 11.36 2.53
CA VAL A 48 -5.56 10.16 3.36
C VAL A 48 -6.56 10.17 4.53
N ALA A 49 -6.77 11.33 5.17
CA ALA A 49 -7.75 11.47 6.24
C ALA A 49 -9.18 11.22 5.75
N GLU A 50 -9.54 11.74 4.58
CA GLU A 50 -10.83 11.45 3.97
C GLU A 50 -11.00 9.98 3.60
N GLN A 51 -9.94 9.33 3.09
CA GLN A 51 -10.00 7.90 2.77
C GLN A 51 -10.20 7.06 4.02
N LYS A 52 -9.55 7.42 5.13
CA LYS A 52 -9.80 6.80 6.44
C LYS A 52 -11.27 6.95 6.84
N ASP A 53 -11.84 8.15 6.72
CA ASP A 53 -13.24 8.40 7.09
C ASP A 53 -14.20 7.59 6.20
N ARG A 54 -13.90 7.44 4.90
CA ARG A 54 -14.64 6.55 3.99
C ARG A 54 -14.60 5.09 4.45
N VAL A 55 -13.42 4.57 4.81
CA VAL A 55 -13.28 3.20 5.33
C VAL A 55 -14.07 3.01 6.63
N VAL A 56 -14.00 3.96 7.56
CA VAL A 56 -14.78 3.91 8.81
C VAL A 56 -16.28 3.90 8.55
N SER A 57 -16.76 4.70 7.59
CA SER A 57 -18.17 4.69 7.20
C SER A 57 -18.58 3.32 6.66
N LEU A 58 -17.79 2.73 5.76
CA LEU A 58 -18.07 1.41 5.20
C LEU A 58 -18.10 0.32 6.27
N LEU A 59 -17.21 0.38 7.26
CA LEU A 59 -17.19 -0.57 8.37
C LEU A 59 -18.42 -0.43 9.27
N ARG A 60 -18.86 0.81 9.56
CA ARG A 60 -20.08 1.06 10.33
C ARG A 60 -21.33 0.52 9.64
N ASP A 61 -21.39 0.63 8.32
CA ASP A 61 -22.51 0.08 7.54
C ASP A 61 -22.46 -1.45 7.47
N LEU A 62 -21.25 -2.03 7.43
CA LEU A 62 -21.04 -3.48 7.37
C LEU A 62 -21.30 -4.19 8.70
N GLU A 63 -20.83 -3.63 9.82
CA GLU A 63 -20.90 -4.23 11.16
C GLU A 63 -22.28 -4.81 11.54
N PRO A 64 -23.42 -4.09 11.40
CA PRO A 64 -24.73 -4.63 11.76
C PRO A 64 -25.23 -5.76 10.84
N MET A 65 -24.57 -6.01 9.71
CA MET A 65 -24.89 -7.12 8.80
C MET A 65 -24.18 -8.42 9.18
N LEU A 66 -23.25 -8.37 10.14
CA LEU A 66 -22.44 -9.50 10.58
C LEU A 66 -23.03 -10.08 11.87
N ASP A 67 -23.13 -11.41 11.93
CA ASP A 67 -23.26 -12.07 13.23
C ASP A 67 -21.92 -12.06 13.99
N ASP A 68 -21.93 -12.42 15.27
CA ASP A 68 -20.73 -12.38 16.13
C ASP A 68 -19.54 -13.15 15.54
N ALA A 69 -19.80 -14.33 14.94
CA ALA A 69 -18.74 -15.16 14.36
C ALA A 69 -18.19 -14.57 13.06
N GLN A 70 -19.05 -13.96 12.24
CA GLN A 70 -18.66 -13.23 11.04
C GLN A 70 -17.89 -11.96 11.39
N HIS A 71 -18.33 -11.23 12.41
CA HIS A 71 -17.65 -10.03 12.91
C HIS A 71 -16.24 -10.37 13.40
N GLU A 72 -16.07 -11.44 14.18
CA GLU A 72 -14.74 -11.90 14.63
C GLU A 72 -13.83 -12.26 13.44
N GLN A 73 -14.36 -12.97 12.43
CA GLN A 73 -13.60 -13.32 11.23
C GLN A 73 -13.17 -12.09 10.43
N VAL A 74 -14.07 -11.13 10.21
CA VAL A 74 -13.76 -9.89 9.49
C VAL A 74 -12.74 -9.05 10.28
N THR A 75 -12.91 -8.95 11.59
CA THR A 75 -11.97 -8.24 12.47
C THR A 75 -10.57 -8.82 12.33
N ARG A 76 -10.42 -10.14 12.42
CA ARG A 76 -9.13 -10.80 12.27
C ARG A 76 -8.50 -10.55 10.89
N VAL A 77 -9.29 -10.54 9.82
CA VAL A 77 -8.80 -10.21 8.47
C VAL A 77 -8.29 -8.77 8.41
N LEU A 78 -9.01 -7.81 9.00
CA LEU A 78 -8.60 -6.40 9.03
C LEU A 78 -7.34 -6.17 9.88
N GLU A 79 -7.20 -6.88 11.00
CA GLU A 79 -6.00 -6.84 11.83
C GLU A 79 -4.76 -7.34 11.06
N GLU A 80 -4.85 -8.51 10.44
CA GLU A 80 -3.74 -9.06 9.63
C GLU A 80 -3.43 -8.17 8.42
N TRP A 81 -4.45 -7.57 7.80
CA TRP A 81 -4.26 -6.58 6.75
C TRP A 81 -3.49 -5.35 7.25
N ALA A 82 -3.82 -4.84 8.43
CA ALA A 82 -3.11 -3.71 9.04
C ALA A 82 -1.64 -4.05 9.34
N VAL A 83 -1.37 -5.28 9.82
CA VAL A 83 0.01 -5.77 9.99
C VAL A 83 0.74 -5.79 8.65
N LEU A 84 0.13 -6.32 7.60
CA LEU A 84 0.74 -6.35 6.26
C LEU A 84 1.06 -4.95 5.74
N GLN A 85 0.15 -3.98 5.90
CA GLN A 85 0.40 -2.59 5.50
C GLN A 85 1.55 -1.96 6.31
N ALA A 86 1.63 -2.25 7.61
CA ALA A 86 2.74 -1.79 8.45
C ALA A 86 4.08 -2.39 8.00
N MET A 87 4.11 -3.67 7.62
CA MET A 87 5.30 -4.32 7.07
C MET A 87 5.73 -3.68 5.75
N HIS A 88 4.81 -3.45 4.82
CA HIS A 88 5.11 -2.76 3.55
C HIS A 88 5.63 -1.34 3.77
N GLY A 89 4.99 -0.57 4.66
CA GLY A 89 5.45 0.78 5.01
C GLY A 89 6.84 0.77 5.62
N THR A 90 7.16 -0.22 6.45
CA THR A 90 8.50 -0.38 7.05
C THR A 90 9.55 -0.66 5.96
N LEU A 91 9.30 -1.60 5.04
CA LEU A 91 10.22 -1.89 3.93
C LEU A 91 10.47 -0.67 3.04
N LEU A 92 9.42 0.09 2.73
CA LEU A 92 9.54 1.32 1.93
C LEU A 92 10.45 2.36 2.61
N VAL A 93 10.27 2.58 3.92
CA VAL A 93 11.11 3.51 4.69
C VAL A 93 12.57 3.05 4.72
N GLU A 94 12.81 1.74 4.86
CA GLU A 94 14.16 1.15 4.83
C GLU A 94 14.85 1.34 3.48
N GLU A 95 14.12 1.21 2.37
CA GLU A 95 14.63 1.44 1.02
C GLU A 95 15.08 2.90 0.83
N PHE A 96 14.26 3.87 1.25
CA PHE A 96 14.62 5.28 1.20
C PHE A 96 15.80 5.63 2.12
N ALA A 97 15.86 5.05 3.32
CA ALA A 97 16.97 5.25 4.25
C ALA A 97 18.29 4.67 3.69
N SER A 98 18.23 3.49 3.06
CA SER A 98 19.39 2.82 2.46
C SER A 98 19.91 3.55 1.20
N GLY A 99 19.00 4.07 0.37
CA GLY A 99 19.34 4.90 -0.78
C GLY A 99 19.98 6.26 -0.42
N ALA A 100 19.64 6.82 0.73
CA ALA A 100 20.27 8.03 1.26
C ALA A 100 21.71 7.78 1.77
N ALA A 101 21.97 6.62 2.37
CA ALA A 101 23.30 6.25 2.87
C ALA A 101 24.32 5.93 1.75
N GLY A 102 23.86 5.58 0.54
CA GLY A 102 24.71 5.25 -0.60
C GLY A 102 25.29 6.46 -1.38
N ARG A 103 24.74 7.67 -1.21
CA ARG A 103 25.30 8.91 -1.80
C ARG A 103 26.25 9.59 -0.81
N ARG A 104 27.48 9.08 -0.69
CA ARG A 104 28.59 9.92 -0.22
C ARG A 104 28.97 10.86 -1.36
N PRO A 105 28.97 12.19 -1.18
CA PRO A 105 29.62 13.07 -2.14
C PRO A 105 31.09 12.67 -2.16
N ASP A 106 31.59 12.31 -3.34
CA ASP A 106 33.01 12.07 -3.55
C ASP A 106 33.80 13.20 -2.91
N ALA A 107 34.74 12.83 -2.05
CA ALA A 107 35.64 13.76 -1.41
C ALA A 107 36.21 14.68 -2.50
N VAL A 108 35.95 15.98 -2.35
CA VAL A 108 36.59 17.05 -3.10
C VAL A 108 38.07 16.68 -3.21
N SER A 109 38.51 16.42 -4.44
CA SER A 109 39.93 16.29 -4.74
C SER A 109 40.58 17.59 -4.30
N SER A 110 41.40 17.49 -3.25
CA SER A 110 42.35 18.53 -2.92
C SER A 110 43.34 18.63 -4.08
N GLU A 111 43.05 19.49 -5.03
CA GLU A 111 44.09 20.12 -5.84
C GLU A 111 44.92 20.96 -4.86
N GLU A 112 46.06 20.44 -4.43
CA GLU A 112 47.16 21.28 -3.95
C GLU A 112 47.86 21.86 -5.19
N PRO A 113 47.87 23.19 -5.38
CA PRO A 113 48.82 23.80 -6.27
C PRO A 113 50.09 24.19 -5.48
N GLU A 114 51.17 24.32 -6.25
CA GLU A 114 52.44 24.98 -5.92
C GLU A 114 53.51 24.13 -5.22
N ASP A 115 54.55 23.80 -5.97
CA ASP A 115 55.79 24.56 -5.76
C ASP A 115 56.52 24.79 -7.09
N ALA A 116 57.03 26.01 -7.22
CA ALA A 116 57.72 26.59 -8.37
C ALA A 116 59.25 26.34 -8.33
#